data_AF-A0A141RPJ7-F1
#
_entry.id   AF-A0A141RPJ7-F1
#
_cell.length_a   1.000
_cell.length_b   1.000
_cell.length_c   1.000
_cell.angle_alpha   90.00
_cell.angle_beta   90.00
_cell.angle_gamma   90.00
#
_symmetry.space_group_name_H-M   'P 1'
#
loop_
_entity.id
_entity.type
_entity.pdbx_description
1 polymer ?
#
loop_
_entity_poly.entity_id
_entity_poly.type
_entity_poly.pdbx_seq_one_letter_code
_entity_poly.pdbx_strand_id
1 'polypeptide(L)'
;MPSRLAHTLFDPDSTPSPAVARHIDFVDYAAEVPVHTHRKGQLIVALYGAVICRAENDIWIVPPDCAVWIPGGIPHSAKATWNAHLNYLFIEPGAAALPEKCCTLAISPLIKELVDRLTNEEVDYPAESHVGRLIRVTLDELTAMPQQKLSLPVSAHPKIRAMADALVSHPEDRSTFKVWAKRLALSERSLARLMLRETGLTFGRWRQQLHLIIALRELASGVSVQNVAANLGYESVNAFITMFRKTMGSTPAHYFAGRRAAEPAVTPIFDKA
;
A
#
# COMPACT_ATOMS: atom_id res chain seq x y z
N MET A 1 10.83 20.68 -19.93
CA MET A 1 11.45 20.67 -18.58
C MET A 1 11.53 19.22 -18.14
N PRO A 2 12.69 18.66 -17.77
CA PRO A 2 12.74 17.27 -17.33
C PRO A 2 11.99 17.13 -16.00
N SER A 3 11.08 16.15 -15.90
CA SER A 3 10.29 15.88 -14.69
C SER A 3 11.24 15.56 -13.53
N ARG A 4 11.20 16.36 -12.47
CA ARG A 4 11.91 16.03 -11.22
C ARG A 4 11.29 14.75 -10.69
N LEU A 5 12.10 13.71 -10.51
CA LEU A 5 11.63 12.46 -9.95
C LEU A 5 11.26 12.68 -8.46
N ALA A 6 10.23 12.00 -7.96
CA ALA A 6 9.70 12.22 -6.60
C ALA A 6 10.74 12.00 -5.46
N HIS A 7 11.78 11.19 -5.69
CA HIS A 7 12.86 10.95 -4.72
C HIS A 7 13.89 12.11 -4.63
N THR A 8 13.83 13.10 -5.53
CA THR A 8 14.72 14.27 -5.48
C THR A 8 14.20 15.38 -4.56
N LEU A 9 13.06 15.20 -3.90
CA LEU A 9 12.37 16.29 -3.18
C LEU A 9 12.71 16.39 -1.69
N PHE A 10 13.10 15.30 -1.03
CA PHE A 10 13.44 15.32 0.40
C PHE A 10 14.34 14.13 0.78
N ASP A 11 15.48 14.41 1.42
CA ASP A 11 16.32 13.40 2.06
C ASP A 11 15.92 13.26 3.55
N PRO A 12 15.26 12.15 3.95
CA PRO A 12 14.85 11.96 5.34
C PRO A 12 16.02 11.81 6.31
N ASP A 13 17.22 11.48 5.83
CA ASP A 13 18.38 11.25 6.70
C ASP A 13 19.15 12.54 7.02
N SER A 14 18.78 13.66 6.40
CA SER A 14 19.43 14.97 6.59
C SER A 14 19.21 15.61 7.96
N THR A 15 18.23 15.13 8.73
CA THR A 15 17.86 15.66 10.05
C THR A 15 18.04 14.63 11.17
N PRO A 16 18.42 15.03 12.39
CA PRO A 16 18.44 14.13 13.55
C PRO A 16 17.05 13.98 14.23
N SER A 17 16.02 14.69 13.77
CA SER A 17 14.68 14.63 14.35
C SER A 17 14.14 13.19 14.45
N PRO A 18 13.50 12.80 15.56
CA PRO A 18 13.04 11.42 15.77
C PRO A 18 11.97 10.97 14.77
N ALA A 19 11.17 11.90 14.24
CA ALA A 19 10.31 11.63 13.10
C ALA A 19 10.03 12.89 12.29
N VAL A 20 9.77 12.75 10.99
CA VAL A 20 9.43 13.88 10.12
C VAL A 20 8.34 13.48 9.15
N ALA A 21 7.29 14.28 9.06
CA ALA A 21 6.18 14.07 8.14
C ALA A 21 6.33 14.90 6.87
N ARG A 22 6.01 14.34 5.71
CA ARG A 22 6.01 15.05 4.43
C ARG A 22 4.78 14.72 3.61
N HIS A 23 4.22 15.76 3.02
CA HIS A 23 3.38 15.61 1.86
C HIS A 23 4.29 15.43 0.63
N ILE A 24 4.12 14.35 -0.11
CA ILE A 24 4.81 14.17 -1.39
C ILE A 24 3.74 14.08 -2.46
N ASP A 25 3.47 15.23 -3.07
CA ASP A 25 2.62 15.33 -4.25
C ASP A 25 3.31 14.68 -5.44
N PHE A 26 2.69 13.63 -5.98
CA PHE A 26 3.09 13.06 -7.25
C PHE A 26 2.58 13.97 -8.37
N VAL A 27 3.35 15.02 -8.67
CA VAL A 27 2.99 16.00 -9.72
C VAL A 27 2.80 15.36 -11.09
N ASP A 28 3.29 14.14 -11.31
CA ASP A 28 2.90 13.28 -12.43
C ASP A 28 2.60 11.87 -11.90
N TYR A 29 1.34 11.60 -11.55
CA TYR A 29 0.79 10.32 -11.07
C TYR A 29 1.15 9.05 -11.88
N ALA A 30 1.94 9.18 -12.94
CA ALA A 30 2.55 8.11 -13.73
C ALA A 30 3.93 7.66 -13.21
N ALA A 31 4.67 8.49 -12.47
CA ALA A 31 6.04 8.22 -12.05
C ALA A 31 6.08 7.37 -10.77
N GLU A 32 6.48 6.10 -10.89
CA GLU A 32 6.94 5.30 -9.76
C GLU A 32 8.12 6.01 -9.09
N VAL A 33 8.11 6.13 -7.75
CA VAL A 33 9.34 6.40 -7.00
C VAL A 33 10.23 5.18 -7.22
N PRO A 34 11.35 5.30 -7.95
CA PRO A 34 12.24 4.18 -8.20
C PRO A 34 12.80 3.60 -6.91
N VAL A 35 13.46 2.45 -7.04
CA VAL A 35 14.09 1.78 -5.90
C VAL A 35 15.08 2.73 -5.22
N HIS A 36 14.88 2.97 -3.93
CA HIS A 36 15.73 3.79 -3.08
C HIS A 36 15.85 3.17 -1.68
N THR A 37 16.72 3.74 -0.85
CA THR A 37 16.99 3.27 0.51
C THR A 37 17.43 4.46 1.36
N HIS A 38 17.05 4.46 2.64
CA HIS A 38 17.40 5.47 3.63
C HIS A 38 17.49 4.82 5.02
N ARG A 39 18.11 5.50 5.97
CA ARG A 39 18.32 5.04 7.35
C ARG A 39 17.03 5.07 8.15
N LYS A 40 16.24 6.14 8.06
CA LYS A 40 14.95 6.22 8.74
C LYS A 40 14.00 5.14 8.23
N GLY A 41 13.15 4.58 9.08
CA GLY A 41 12.02 3.81 8.59
C GLY A 41 10.98 4.73 7.95
N GLN A 42 10.16 4.20 7.05
CA GLN A 42 9.14 4.95 6.32
C GLN A 42 7.76 4.35 6.55
N LEU A 43 6.84 5.19 7.00
CA LEU A 43 5.42 4.91 7.03
C LEU A 43 4.74 5.66 5.88
N ILE A 44 4.05 4.93 5.00
CA ILE A 44 3.28 5.51 3.90
C ILE A 44 1.79 5.41 4.24
N VAL A 45 1.16 6.56 4.45
CA VAL A 45 -0.26 6.69 4.81
C VAL A 45 -1.04 7.14 3.58
N ALA A 46 -2.01 6.32 3.15
CA ALA A 46 -2.96 6.73 2.13
C ALA A 46 -4.16 7.44 2.77
N LEU A 47 -4.33 8.74 2.49
CA LEU A 47 -5.53 9.50 2.85
C LEU A 47 -6.66 9.15 1.89
N TYR A 48 -6.35 9.20 0.60
CA TYR A 48 -7.23 8.82 -0.52
C TYR A 48 -6.45 7.99 -1.54
N GLY A 49 -7.17 7.28 -2.41
CA GLY A 49 -6.57 6.38 -3.41
C GLY A 49 -5.84 5.19 -2.77
N ALA A 50 -4.83 4.67 -3.46
CA ALA A 50 -4.01 3.58 -2.93
C ALA A 50 -2.56 3.75 -3.36
N VAL A 51 -1.63 3.14 -2.60
CA VAL A 51 -0.24 3.01 -3.01
C VAL A 51 0.14 1.54 -3.11
N ILE A 52 0.86 1.22 -4.18
CA ILE A 52 1.57 -0.05 -4.34
C ILE A 52 3.01 0.19 -3.93
N CYS A 53 3.45 -0.46 -2.86
CA CYS A 53 4.85 -0.45 -2.47
C CYS A 53 5.48 -1.80 -2.80
N ARG A 54 6.68 -1.78 -3.37
CA ARG A 54 7.54 -2.96 -3.51
C ARG A 54 8.67 -2.81 -2.54
N ALA A 55 8.81 -3.75 -1.62
CA ALA A 55 9.92 -3.80 -0.67
C ALA A 55 10.30 -5.27 -0.49
N GLU A 56 11.60 -5.54 -0.41
CA GLU A 56 12.12 -6.91 -0.33
C GLU A 56 11.61 -7.77 -1.51
N ASN A 57 10.89 -8.86 -1.22
CA ASN A 57 10.24 -9.75 -2.17
C ASN A 57 8.71 -9.67 -2.09
N ASP A 58 8.14 -8.59 -1.54
CA ASP A 58 6.71 -8.47 -1.34
C ASP A 58 6.15 -7.23 -2.07
N ILE A 59 4.91 -7.39 -2.57
CA ILE A 59 4.09 -6.26 -3.01
C ILE A 59 3.08 -5.97 -1.91
N TRP A 60 3.09 -4.72 -1.45
CA TRP A 60 2.14 -4.21 -0.49
C TRP A 60 1.17 -3.27 -1.19
N ILE A 61 -0.13 -3.41 -0.94
CA ILE A 61 -1.11 -2.38 -1.30
C ILE A 61 -1.69 -1.81 -0.03
N VAL A 62 -1.60 -0.49 0.07
CA VAL A 62 -2.17 0.27 1.16
C VAL A 62 -3.53 0.80 0.70
N PRO A 63 -4.65 0.18 1.12
CA PRO A 63 -5.93 0.88 1.04
C PRO A 63 -5.92 2.04 2.02
N PRO A 64 -6.81 3.03 1.88
CA PRO A 64 -6.89 4.05 2.90
C PRO A 64 -7.44 3.42 4.20
N ASP A 65 -7.01 3.97 5.35
CA ASP A 65 -7.10 3.36 6.71
C ASP A 65 -6.06 2.29 7.02
N CYS A 66 -5.16 2.03 6.07
CA CYS A 66 -3.93 1.30 6.34
C CYS A 66 -2.72 2.19 6.08
N ALA A 67 -1.57 1.76 6.58
CA ALA A 67 -0.27 2.27 6.19
C ALA A 67 0.66 1.10 5.89
N VAL A 68 1.64 1.31 5.02
CA VAL A 68 2.79 0.41 4.91
C VAL A 68 3.93 0.97 5.74
N TRP A 69 4.44 0.14 6.63
CA TRP A 69 5.67 0.38 7.37
C TRP A 69 6.82 -0.35 6.67
N ILE A 70 7.91 0.38 6.43
CA ILE A 70 9.14 -0.10 5.83
C ILE A 70 10.27 0.26 6.81
N PRO A 71 10.93 -0.72 7.43
CA PRO A 71 12.09 -0.46 8.28
C PRO A 71 13.23 0.23 7.52
N GLY A 72 14.08 0.94 8.26
CA GLY A 72 15.28 1.55 7.71
C GLY A 72 16.21 0.55 7.03
N GLY A 73 16.87 0.97 5.95
CA GLY A 73 17.85 0.16 5.22
C GLY A 73 17.24 -0.84 4.22
N ILE A 74 15.91 -0.90 4.07
CA ILE A 74 15.25 -1.79 3.12
C ILE A 74 15.10 -1.09 1.75
N PRO A 75 15.64 -1.66 0.65
CA PRO A 75 15.38 -1.14 -0.69
C PRO A 75 13.91 -1.26 -1.07
N HIS A 76 13.31 -0.15 -1.50
CA HIS A 76 11.88 -0.12 -1.83
C HIS A 76 11.54 0.87 -2.95
N SER A 77 10.42 0.61 -3.64
CA SER A 77 9.80 1.51 -4.62
C SER A 77 8.32 1.73 -4.26
N ALA A 78 7.75 2.84 -4.72
CA ALA A 78 6.35 3.17 -4.46
C ALA A 78 5.66 3.73 -5.70
N LYS A 79 4.45 3.26 -5.98
CA LYS A 79 3.61 3.71 -7.09
C LYS A 79 2.21 4.01 -6.59
N ALA A 80 1.82 5.28 -6.66
CA ALA A 80 0.52 5.75 -6.23
C ALA A 80 -0.54 5.59 -7.33
N THR A 81 -1.83 5.53 -6.97
CA THR A 81 -2.93 5.73 -7.93
C THR A 81 -3.05 7.21 -8.31
N TRP A 82 -3.77 7.50 -9.39
CA TRP A 82 -3.90 8.87 -9.92
C TRP A 82 -4.65 9.84 -9.01
N ASN A 83 -5.42 9.33 -8.06
CA ASN A 83 -6.17 10.09 -7.06
C ASN A 83 -5.57 9.94 -5.65
N ALA A 84 -4.34 9.42 -5.55
CA ALA A 84 -3.74 9.14 -4.27
C ALA A 84 -3.19 10.41 -3.62
N HIS A 85 -3.61 10.64 -2.38
CA HIS A 85 -3.03 11.63 -1.49
C HIS A 85 -2.28 10.88 -0.41
N LEU A 86 -0.95 10.99 -0.42
CA LEU A 86 -0.07 10.21 0.44
C LEU A 86 0.69 11.14 1.39
N ASN A 87 0.63 10.79 2.68
CA ASN A 87 1.52 11.38 3.66
C ASN A 87 2.57 10.34 4.06
N TYR A 88 3.80 10.83 4.20
CA TYR A 88 4.95 10.04 4.57
C TYR A 88 5.37 10.45 5.97
N LEU A 89 5.64 9.48 6.83
CA LEU A 89 6.29 9.72 8.11
C LEU A 89 7.58 8.91 8.14
N PHE A 90 8.71 9.61 8.22
CA PHE A 90 10.03 9.02 8.34
C PHE A 90 10.40 8.98 9.82
N ILE A 91 10.84 7.83 10.33
CA ILE A 91 11.02 7.59 11.77
C ILE A 91 12.44 7.10 12.02
N GLU A 92 13.15 7.74 12.93
CA GLU A 92 14.50 7.35 13.31
C GLU A 92 14.52 5.94 13.94
N PRO A 93 15.47 5.06 13.58
CA PRO A 93 15.62 3.78 14.25
C PRO A 93 15.75 3.96 15.77
N GLY A 94 14.93 3.23 16.53
CA GLY A 94 14.90 3.33 18.00
C GLY A 94 14.04 4.47 18.56
N ALA A 95 13.46 5.34 17.73
CA ALA A 95 12.51 6.37 18.21
C ALA A 95 11.19 5.77 18.72
N ALA A 96 10.81 4.59 18.24
CA ALA A 96 9.65 3.82 18.71
C ALA A 96 9.86 2.32 18.49
N ALA A 97 9.13 1.49 19.24
CA ALA A 97 9.17 0.03 19.14
C ALA A 97 8.32 -0.49 17.95
N LEU A 98 8.74 -0.14 16.73
CA LEU A 98 8.07 -0.54 15.49
C LEU A 98 8.57 -1.89 14.97
N PRO A 99 7.79 -2.58 14.10
CA PRO A 99 8.18 -3.89 13.58
C PRO A 99 9.52 -3.86 12.82
N GLU A 100 10.34 -4.89 13.01
CA GLU A 100 11.64 -5.03 12.32
C GLU A 100 11.52 -5.43 10.84
N LYS A 101 10.31 -5.78 10.40
CA LYS A 101 10.01 -6.21 9.02
C LYS A 101 8.93 -5.33 8.41
N CYS A 102 8.90 -5.29 7.07
CA CYS A 102 7.83 -4.63 6.35
C CYS A 102 6.48 -5.20 6.78
N CYS A 103 5.50 -4.33 7.02
CA CYS A 103 4.14 -4.75 7.34
C CYS A 103 3.11 -3.70 6.95
N THR A 104 1.86 -4.13 6.87
CA THR A 104 0.73 -3.21 6.84
C THR A 104 0.27 -2.96 8.27
N LEU A 105 0.02 -1.71 8.64
CA LEU A 105 -0.62 -1.34 9.89
C LEU A 105 -2.04 -0.85 9.61
N ALA A 106 -3.03 -1.29 10.39
CA ALA A 106 -4.34 -0.64 10.40
C ALA A 106 -4.22 0.63 11.24
N ILE A 107 -4.30 1.79 10.60
CA ILE A 107 -4.09 3.08 11.24
C ILE A 107 -5.42 3.66 11.72
N SER A 108 -5.42 4.23 12.92
CA SER A 108 -6.60 4.91 13.46
C SER A 108 -6.83 6.27 12.75
N PRO A 109 -8.06 6.82 12.81
CA PRO A 109 -8.31 8.19 12.37
C PRO A 109 -7.39 9.21 13.05
N LEU A 110 -7.06 9.00 14.33
CA LEU A 110 -6.14 9.88 15.05
C LEU A 110 -4.75 9.92 14.40
N ILE A 111 -4.16 8.77 14.08
CA ILE A 111 -2.85 8.71 13.41
C ILE A 111 -2.88 9.43 12.07
N LYS A 112 -3.97 9.28 11.30
CA LYS A 112 -4.11 9.96 10.00
C LYS A 112 -4.05 11.46 10.15
N GLU A 113 -4.87 12.02 11.04
CA GLU A 113 -4.95 13.47 11.25
C GLU A 113 -3.66 14.02 11.87
N LEU A 114 -3.02 13.27 12.78
CA LEU A 114 -1.72 13.66 13.35
C LEU A 114 -0.64 13.72 12.27
N VAL A 115 -0.53 12.68 11.44
CA VAL A 115 0.47 12.64 10.35
C VAL A 115 0.20 13.77 9.35
N ASP A 116 -1.06 14.01 8.99
CA ASP A 116 -1.45 15.11 8.11
C ASP A 116 -1.07 16.49 8.69
N ARG A 117 -1.45 16.75 9.95
CA ARG A 117 -1.08 17.98 10.64
C ARG A 117 0.42 18.22 10.68
N LEU A 118 1.21 17.16 10.89
CA LEU A 118 2.67 17.21 10.97
C LEU A 118 3.33 17.46 9.61
N THR A 119 2.65 17.21 8.48
CA THR A 119 3.22 17.52 7.15
C THR A 119 3.46 19.02 6.93
N ASN A 120 2.75 19.86 7.68
CA ASN A 120 2.86 21.32 7.63
C ASN A 120 3.91 21.89 8.60
N GLU A 121 4.65 21.03 9.31
CA GLU A 121 5.65 21.44 10.29
C GLU A 121 7.08 21.40 9.71
N GLU A 122 7.96 22.21 10.30
CA GLU A 122 9.38 22.24 9.95
C GLU A 122 10.06 20.89 10.25
N VAL A 123 11.15 20.62 9.51
CA VAL A 123 11.95 19.39 9.67
C VAL A 123 12.56 19.29 11.07
N ASP A 124 13.06 20.43 11.54
CA ASP A 124 13.80 20.55 12.78
C ASP A 124 12.91 21.28 13.78
N TYR A 125 12.66 20.63 14.91
CA TYR A 125 11.79 21.17 15.95
C TYR A 125 12.40 20.86 17.32
N PRO A 126 12.27 21.76 18.31
CA PRO A 126 12.71 21.46 19.67
C PRO A 126 11.90 20.29 20.26
N ALA A 127 12.55 19.38 20.98
CA ALA A 127 11.88 18.20 21.57
C ALA A 127 10.68 18.57 22.47
N GLU A 128 10.81 19.65 23.25
CA GLU A 128 9.76 20.14 24.16
C GLU A 128 8.81 21.16 23.50
N SER A 129 8.87 21.33 22.18
CA SER A 129 7.89 22.12 21.45
C SER A 129 6.53 21.42 21.37
N HIS A 130 5.51 22.14 20.91
CA HIS A 130 4.22 21.52 20.60
C HIS A 130 4.36 20.40 19.55
N VAL A 131 5.16 20.63 18.50
CA VAL A 131 5.43 19.65 17.43
C VAL A 131 6.13 18.41 18.00
N GLY A 132 7.16 18.59 18.84
CA GLY A 132 7.86 17.48 19.48
C GLY A 132 6.93 16.60 20.34
N ARG A 133 5.99 17.22 21.07
CA ARG A 133 4.95 16.49 21.81
C ARG A 133 3.98 15.74 20.89
N LEU A 134 3.53 16.35 19.80
CA LEU A 134 2.66 15.68 18.83
C LEU A 134 3.36 14.46 18.21
N ILE A 135 4.65 14.58 17.89
CA ILE A 135 5.43 13.48 17.34
C ILE A 135 5.55 12.33 18.34
N ARG A 136 5.82 12.62 19.61
CA ARG A 136 5.86 11.59 20.65
C ARG A 136 4.51 10.84 20.75
N VAL A 137 3.39 11.57 20.75
CA VAL A 137 2.06 10.96 20.74
C VAL A 137 1.85 10.09 19.50
N THR A 138 2.20 10.59 18.31
CA THR A 138 2.09 9.82 17.06
C THR A 138 2.89 8.52 17.13
N LEU A 139 4.12 8.58 17.64
CA LEU A 139 4.98 7.39 17.78
C LEU A 139 4.42 6.39 18.78
N ASP A 140 3.96 6.83 19.94
CA ASP A 140 3.32 5.97 20.96
C ASP A 140 2.10 5.26 20.38
N GLU A 141 1.20 6.00 19.73
CA GLU A 141 0.00 5.46 19.08
C GLU A 141 0.34 4.45 17.97
N LEU A 142 1.39 4.69 17.17
CA LEU A 142 1.81 3.76 16.12
C LEU A 142 2.26 2.40 16.68
N THR A 143 2.90 2.37 17.85
CA THR A 143 3.31 1.09 18.47
C THR A 143 2.12 0.20 18.85
N ALA A 144 0.95 0.79 19.08
CA ALA A 144 -0.28 0.08 19.41
C ALA A 144 -1.08 -0.38 18.17
N MET A 145 -0.70 0.04 16.96
CA MET A 145 -1.48 -0.26 15.75
C MET A 145 -1.32 -1.74 15.34
N PRO A 146 -2.44 -2.45 15.08
CA PRO A 146 -2.36 -3.87 14.74
C PRO A 146 -1.85 -4.08 13.31
N GLN A 147 -0.98 -5.08 13.16
CA GLN A 147 -0.51 -5.52 11.85
C GLN A 147 -1.63 -6.21 11.06
N GLN A 148 -1.75 -5.84 9.79
CA GLN A 148 -2.65 -6.43 8.81
C GLN A 148 -1.87 -7.27 7.80
N LYS A 149 -2.51 -8.32 7.27
CA LYS A 149 -1.91 -9.23 6.26
C LYS A 149 -2.31 -8.81 4.84
N LEU A 150 -1.98 -7.57 4.47
CA LEU A 150 -2.24 -7.00 3.15
C LEU A 150 -0.98 -6.95 2.26
N SER A 151 -0.15 -8.00 2.32
CA SER A 151 0.91 -8.26 1.35
C SER A 151 0.54 -9.37 0.37
N LEU A 152 1.09 -9.28 -0.82
CA LEU A 152 1.23 -10.37 -1.77
C LEU A 152 2.70 -10.80 -1.82
N PRO A 153 3.02 -12.03 -1.38
CA PRO A 153 4.36 -12.55 -1.54
C PRO A 153 4.73 -12.71 -3.02
N VAL A 154 5.88 -12.17 -3.40
CA VAL A 154 6.45 -12.30 -4.75
C VAL A 154 7.65 -13.23 -4.70
N SER A 155 7.70 -14.18 -5.64
CA SER A 155 8.84 -15.07 -5.77
C SER A 155 9.72 -14.64 -6.93
N ALA A 156 11.03 -14.70 -6.73
CA ALA A 156 11.98 -14.57 -7.83
C ALA A 156 12.06 -15.82 -8.72
N HIS A 157 11.51 -16.95 -8.29
CA HIS A 157 11.53 -18.18 -9.06
C HIS A 157 10.79 -17.99 -10.40
N PRO A 158 11.44 -18.24 -11.56
CA PRO A 158 10.89 -17.86 -12.88
C PRO A 158 9.48 -18.37 -13.15
N LYS A 159 9.16 -19.62 -12.77
CA LYS A 159 7.83 -20.19 -12.97
C LYS A 159 6.74 -19.56 -12.09
N ILE A 160 7.07 -19.19 -10.85
CA ILE A 160 6.10 -18.55 -9.95
C ILE A 160 5.90 -17.09 -10.36
N ARG A 161 7.00 -16.40 -10.70
CA ARG A 161 6.97 -15.05 -11.26
C ARG A 161 6.11 -14.98 -12.53
N ALA A 162 6.34 -15.87 -13.50
CA ALA A 162 5.56 -15.91 -14.73
C ALA A 162 4.05 -16.12 -14.50
N MET A 163 3.68 -16.99 -13.55
CA MET A 163 2.28 -17.17 -13.17
C MET A 163 1.71 -15.92 -12.49
N ALA A 164 2.48 -15.30 -11.60
CA ALA A 164 2.08 -14.08 -10.91
C ALA A 164 1.88 -12.93 -11.89
N ASP A 165 2.83 -12.68 -12.78
CA ASP A 165 2.78 -11.61 -13.77
C ASP A 165 1.58 -11.78 -14.71
N ALA A 166 1.31 -13.01 -15.14
CA ALA A 166 0.15 -13.33 -15.97
C ALA A 166 -1.17 -13.08 -15.24
N LEU A 167 -1.29 -13.46 -13.96
CA LEU A 167 -2.50 -13.22 -13.16
C LEU A 167 -2.66 -11.75 -12.75
N VAL A 168 -1.57 -10.99 -12.65
CA VAL A 168 -1.62 -9.52 -12.46
C VAL A 168 -2.11 -8.84 -13.73
N SER A 169 -1.69 -9.32 -14.90
CA SER A 169 -2.06 -8.76 -16.20
C SER A 169 -3.49 -9.14 -16.63
N HIS A 170 -3.93 -10.34 -16.24
CA HIS A 170 -5.25 -10.91 -16.53
C HIS A 170 -5.90 -11.41 -15.24
N PRO A 171 -6.33 -10.50 -14.35
CA PRO A 171 -6.91 -10.88 -13.06
C PRO A 171 -8.27 -11.59 -13.18
N GLU A 172 -8.90 -11.52 -14.34
CA GLU A 172 -10.09 -12.29 -14.70
C GLU A 172 -9.80 -13.78 -14.94
N ASP A 173 -8.52 -14.19 -15.09
CA ASP A 173 -8.18 -15.58 -15.42
C ASP A 173 -8.57 -16.56 -14.28
N ARG A 174 -9.64 -17.31 -14.54
CA ARG A 174 -10.18 -18.34 -13.64
C ARG A 174 -9.51 -19.70 -13.78
N SER A 175 -8.41 -19.80 -14.54
CA SER A 175 -7.65 -21.03 -14.73
C SER A 175 -7.39 -21.75 -13.41
N THR A 176 -7.70 -23.05 -13.41
CA THR A 176 -7.54 -23.89 -12.24
C THR A 176 -6.07 -24.15 -11.97
N PHE A 177 -5.75 -24.61 -10.77
CA PHE A 177 -4.37 -24.96 -10.40
C PHE A 177 -3.77 -26.03 -11.33
N LYS A 178 -4.59 -26.98 -11.79
CA LYS A 178 -4.23 -27.99 -12.79
C LYS A 178 -3.83 -27.37 -14.13
N VAL A 179 -4.57 -26.36 -14.59
CA VAL A 179 -4.25 -25.64 -15.83
C VAL A 179 -2.92 -24.92 -15.68
N TRP A 180 -2.67 -24.25 -14.56
CA TRP A 180 -1.40 -23.59 -14.27
C TRP A 180 -0.23 -24.56 -14.20
N ALA A 181 -0.39 -25.72 -13.54
CA ALA A 181 0.62 -26.77 -13.51
C ALA A 181 1.01 -27.21 -14.94
N LYS A 182 0.01 -27.40 -15.81
CA LYS A 182 0.24 -27.76 -17.21
C LYS A 182 0.96 -26.64 -17.99
N ARG A 183 0.52 -25.38 -17.86
CA ARG A 183 1.16 -24.21 -18.49
C ARG A 183 2.64 -24.05 -18.10
N LEU A 184 2.97 -24.39 -16.85
CA LEU A 184 4.33 -24.28 -16.30
C LEU A 184 5.17 -25.56 -16.46
N ALA A 185 4.66 -26.57 -17.19
CA ALA A 185 5.29 -27.88 -17.34
C ALA A 185 5.71 -28.50 -15.97
N LEU A 186 4.76 -28.56 -15.04
CA LEU A 186 4.89 -29.17 -13.72
C LEU A 186 3.71 -30.10 -13.44
N SER A 187 3.92 -31.10 -12.59
CA SER A 187 2.78 -31.77 -11.93
C SER A 187 2.16 -30.84 -10.90
N GLU A 188 0.88 -31.04 -10.58
CA GLU A 188 0.19 -30.26 -9.54
C GLU A 188 0.91 -30.36 -8.19
N ARG A 189 1.42 -31.55 -7.84
CA ARG A 189 2.21 -31.76 -6.61
C ARG A 189 3.50 -30.94 -6.60
N SER A 190 4.22 -30.91 -7.72
CA SER A 190 5.46 -30.13 -7.84
C SER A 190 5.18 -28.63 -7.77
N LEU A 191 4.13 -28.13 -8.43
CA LEU A 191 3.74 -26.73 -8.35
C LEU A 191 3.26 -26.36 -6.94
N ALA A 192 2.52 -27.23 -6.25
CA ALA A 192 2.02 -26.94 -4.90
C ALA A 192 3.16 -26.79 -3.89
N ARG A 193 4.12 -27.71 -3.95
CA ARG A 193 5.33 -27.65 -3.11
C ARG A 193 6.17 -26.41 -3.43
N LEU A 194 6.30 -26.07 -4.72
CA LEU A 194 7.03 -24.88 -5.15
C LEU A 194 6.34 -23.61 -4.63
N MET A 195 5.03 -23.46 -4.85
CA MET A 195 4.25 -22.32 -4.34
C MET A 195 4.41 -22.13 -2.84
N LEU A 196 4.24 -23.20 -2.06
CA LEU A 196 4.36 -23.12 -0.61
C LEU A 196 5.78 -22.75 -0.17
N ARG A 197 6.81 -23.32 -0.81
CA ARG A 197 8.22 -23.00 -0.51
C ARG A 197 8.55 -21.55 -0.83
N GLU A 198 8.08 -21.05 -1.97
CA GLU A 198 8.46 -19.75 -2.49
C GLU A 198 7.62 -18.59 -1.93
N THR A 199 6.37 -18.85 -1.54
CA THR A 199 5.41 -17.79 -1.12
C THR A 199 4.83 -18.01 0.27
N GLY A 200 5.03 -19.17 0.88
CA GLY A 200 4.37 -19.54 2.13
C GLY A 200 2.85 -19.80 2.00
N LEU A 201 2.30 -19.72 0.78
CA LEU A 201 0.86 -19.78 0.53
C LEU A 201 0.47 -20.88 -0.45
N THR A 202 -0.76 -21.36 -0.31
CA THR A 202 -1.40 -22.16 -1.35
C THR A 202 -1.85 -21.26 -2.49
N PHE A 203 -1.96 -21.80 -3.71
CA PHE A 203 -2.39 -21.03 -4.88
C PHE A 203 -3.72 -20.31 -4.68
N GLY A 204 -4.70 -20.95 -4.05
CA GLY A 204 -5.99 -20.34 -3.77
C GLY A 204 -5.89 -19.12 -2.84
N ARG A 205 -5.08 -19.21 -1.78
CA ARG A 205 -4.84 -18.09 -0.85
C ARG A 205 -4.06 -16.97 -1.51
N TRP A 206 -3.02 -17.32 -2.27
CA TRP A 206 -2.22 -16.34 -3.02
C TRP A 206 -3.09 -15.57 -4.03
N ARG A 207 -3.91 -16.28 -4.83
CA ARG A 207 -4.83 -15.64 -5.78
C ARG A 207 -5.89 -14.79 -5.07
N GLN A 208 -6.41 -15.26 -3.93
CA GLN A 208 -7.36 -14.47 -3.14
C GLN A 208 -6.74 -13.16 -2.65
N GLN A 209 -5.48 -13.19 -2.17
CA GLN A 209 -4.77 -11.97 -1.78
C GLN A 209 -4.53 -11.05 -2.98
N LEU A 210 -4.12 -11.57 -4.13
CA LEU A 210 -3.98 -10.78 -5.36
C LEU A 210 -5.30 -10.09 -5.73
N HIS A 211 -6.42 -10.82 -5.74
CA HIS A 211 -7.74 -10.25 -6.06
C HIS A 211 -8.16 -9.18 -5.05
N LEU A 212 -7.88 -9.39 -3.76
CA LEU A 212 -8.16 -8.39 -2.73
C LEU A 212 -7.35 -7.11 -2.96
N ILE A 213 -6.06 -7.25 -3.26
CA ILE A 213 -5.12 -6.17 -3.53
C ILE A 213 -5.58 -5.35 -4.74
N ILE A 214 -5.93 -6.00 -5.85
CA ILE A 214 -6.48 -5.33 -7.03
C ILE A 214 -7.82 -4.66 -6.69
N ALA A 215 -8.72 -5.35 -6.00
CA ALA A 215 -10.01 -4.80 -5.60
C ALA A 215 -9.87 -3.54 -4.75
N LEU A 216 -9.00 -3.55 -3.74
CA LEU A 216 -8.76 -2.40 -2.86
C LEU A 216 -8.27 -1.20 -3.67
N ARG A 217 -7.33 -1.41 -4.61
CA ARG A 217 -6.84 -0.37 -5.51
C ARG A 217 -7.94 0.20 -6.40
N GLU A 218 -8.73 -0.64 -7.04
CA GLU A 218 -9.77 -0.21 -7.98
C GLU A 218 -10.92 0.50 -7.25
N LEU A 219 -11.37 -0.04 -6.12
CA LEU A 219 -12.41 0.56 -5.29
C LEU A 219 -11.94 1.91 -4.72
N ALA A 220 -10.68 2.01 -4.28
CA ALA A 220 -10.10 3.29 -3.83
C ALA A 220 -9.95 4.30 -4.98
N SER A 221 -9.88 3.83 -6.22
CA SER A 221 -9.88 4.67 -7.43
C SER A 221 -11.31 5.01 -7.92
N GLY A 222 -12.35 4.65 -7.16
CA GLY A 222 -13.74 4.97 -7.49
C GLY A 222 -14.45 3.97 -8.42
N VAL A 223 -13.81 2.86 -8.79
CA VAL A 223 -14.44 1.82 -9.62
C VAL A 223 -15.60 1.18 -8.85
N SER A 224 -16.74 0.94 -9.53
CA SER A 224 -17.92 0.34 -8.89
C SER A 224 -17.65 -1.11 -8.46
N VAL A 225 -18.27 -1.53 -7.37
CA VAL A 225 -18.19 -2.91 -6.85
C VAL A 225 -18.55 -3.95 -7.92
N GLN A 226 -19.53 -3.62 -8.78
CA GLN A 226 -19.96 -4.44 -9.89
C GLN A 226 -18.85 -4.61 -10.94
N ASN A 227 -18.20 -3.52 -11.34
CA ASN A 227 -17.11 -3.57 -12.33
C ASN A 227 -15.89 -4.29 -11.78
N VAL A 228 -15.52 -4.04 -10.52
CA VAL A 228 -14.41 -4.76 -9.85
C VAL A 228 -14.68 -6.27 -9.83
N ALA A 229 -15.90 -6.69 -9.48
CA ALA A 229 -16.25 -8.11 -9.50
C ALA A 229 -16.10 -8.74 -10.89
N ALA A 230 -16.55 -8.04 -11.94
CA ALA A 230 -16.44 -8.49 -13.32
C ALA A 230 -14.98 -8.56 -13.80
N ASN A 231 -14.19 -7.51 -13.55
CA ASN A 231 -12.77 -7.43 -13.92
C ASN A 231 -11.92 -8.51 -13.24
N LEU A 232 -12.31 -8.96 -12.04
CA LEU A 232 -11.67 -10.06 -11.32
C LEU A 232 -12.23 -11.45 -11.67
N GLY A 233 -13.12 -11.53 -12.67
CA GLY A 233 -13.69 -12.77 -13.17
C GLY A 233 -14.63 -13.49 -12.19
N TYR A 234 -15.29 -12.78 -11.28
CA TYR A 234 -16.30 -13.39 -10.40
C TYR A 234 -17.62 -13.59 -11.16
N GLU A 235 -18.22 -14.78 -10.99
CA GLU A 235 -19.51 -15.15 -11.60
C GLU A 235 -20.68 -14.29 -11.09
N SER A 236 -20.54 -13.67 -9.91
CA SER A 236 -21.51 -12.73 -9.38
C SER A 236 -20.87 -11.72 -8.43
N VAL A 237 -21.51 -10.56 -8.31
CA VAL A 237 -21.13 -9.51 -7.35
C VAL A 237 -21.19 -10.04 -5.91
N ASN A 238 -22.15 -10.90 -5.59
CA ASN A 238 -22.28 -11.52 -4.27
C ASN A 238 -21.11 -12.44 -3.92
N ALA A 239 -20.58 -13.19 -4.90
CA ALA A 239 -19.40 -14.02 -4.69
C ALA A 239 -18.16 -13.17 -4.36
N PHE A 240 -18.00 -12.03 -5.04
CA PHE A 240 -16.96 -11.06 -4.74
C PHE A 240 -17.13 -10.44 -3.34
N ILE A 241 -18.32 -9.94 -3.00
CA ILE A 241 -18.60 -9.35 -1.68
C ILE A 241 -18.34 -10.36 -0.56
N THR A 242 -18.68 -11.64 -0.77
CA THR A 242 -18.42 -12.71 0.20
C THR A 242 -16.92 -12.92 0.41
N MET A 243 -16.13 -12.97 -0.67
CA MET A 243 -14.67 -13.05 -0.58
C MET A 243 -14.08 -11.84 0.15
N PHE A 244 -14.51 -10.63 -0.22
CA PHE A 244 -14.02 -9.39 0.37
C PHE A 244 -14.32 -9.35 1.88
N ARG A 245 -15.58 -9.58 2.27
CA ARG A 245 -15.99 -9.58 3.68
C ARG A 245 -15.30 -10.64 4.51
N LYS A 246 -15.08 -11.84 3.94
CA LYS A 246 -14.33 -12.91 4.63
C LYS A 246 -12.89 -12.48 4.95
N THR A 247 -12.31 -11.59 4.16
CA THR A 247 -10.91 -11.19 4.30
C THR A 247 -10.76 -9.86 5.07
N MET A 248 -11.66 -8.89 4.84
CA MET A 248 -11.61 -7.54 5.42
C MET A 248 -12.54 -7.35 6.63
N GLY A 249 -13.37 -8.34 6.98
CA GLY A 249 -14.35 -8.25 8.06
C GLY A 249 -15.60 -7.42 7.75
N SER A 250 -15.59 -6.62 6.68
CA SER A 250 -16.71 -5.76 6.26
C SER A 250 -16.98 -5.83 4.75
N THR A 251 -18.14 -5.37 4.29
CA THR A 251 -18.44 -5.32 2.85
C THR A 251 -17.69 -4.17 2.16
N PRO A 252 -17.46 -4.23 0.84
CA PRO A 252 -16.81 -3.13 0.11
C PRO A 252 -17.49 -1.79 0.35
N ALA A 253 -18.82 -1.72 0.26
CA ALA A 253 -19.56 -0.48 0.46
C ALA A 253 -19.33 0.11 1.86
N HIS A 254 -19.35 -0.71 2.92
CA HIS A 254 -19.11 -0.25 4.28
C HIS A 254 -17.66 0.19 4.49
N TYR A 255 -16.70 -0.61 3.98
CA TYR A 255 -15.27 -0.29 4.05
C TYR A 255 -14.95 1.05 3.37
N PHE A 256 -15.71 1.42 2.33
CA PHE A 256 -15.52 2.67 1.58
C PHE A 256 -16.54 3.79 1.90
N ALA A 257 -17.55 3.57 2.76
CA ALA A 257 -18.65 4.53 2.98
C ALA A 257 -18.23 5.85 3.67
N GLY A 258 -17.21 5.83 4.53
CA GLY A 258 -16.73 7.04 5.22
C GLY A 258 -16.02 8.06 4.31
N ARG A 259 -15.98 7.83 2.98
CA ARG A 259 -14.97 8.40 2.07
C ARG A 259 -15.54 9.23 0.93
N ARG A 260 -16.85 9.39 0.84
CA ARG A 260 -17.50 10.21 -0.21
C ARG A 260 -17.73 11.68 0.19
N ALA A 261 -17.46 12.03 1.45
CA ALA A 261 -17.76 13.35 2.01
C ALA A 261 -16.59 14.36 1.96
N ALA A 262 -15.41 13.94 1.50
CA ALA A 262 -14.19 14.76 1.59
C ALA A 262 -13.40 14.78 0.27
N GLU A 263 -14.11 14.86 -0.86
CA GLU A 263 -13.51 15.23 -2.14
C GLU A 263 -13.27 16.76 -2.09
N PRO A 264 -12.03 17.27 -2.14
CA PRO A 264 -11.82 18.71 -2.23
C PRO A 264 -12.39 19.18 -3.57
N ALA A 265 -13.29 20.16 -3.52
CA ALA A 265 -13.83 20.79 -4.71
C ALA A 265 -12.66 21.35 -5.54
N VAL A 266 -12.34 20.68 -6.65
CA VAL A 266 -11.48 21.25 -7.69
C VAL A 266 -12.20 22.51 -8.18
N THR A 267 -11.74 23.67 -7.72
CA THR A 267 -12.27 24.94 -8.17
C THR A 267 -11.83 25.09 -9.63
N PRO A 268 -12.76 25.17 -10.60
CA PRO A 268 -12.36 25.42 -11.98
C PRO A 268 -11.65 26.77 -12.01
N ILE A 269 -10.39 26.77 -12.45
CA ILE A 269 -9.72 28.01 -12.84
C ILE A 269 -10.45 28.46 -14.10
N PHE A 270 -11.42 29.35 -13.92
CA PHE A 270 -11.94 30.14 -15.01
C PHE A 270 -10.87 31.17 -15.34
N ASP A 271 -10.16 30.94 -16.44
CA ASP A 271 -9.41 31.99 -17.12
C ASP A 271 -10.38 33.13 -17.44
N LYS A 272 -10.17 34.28 -16.80
CA LYS A 272 -10.78 35.55 -17.21
C LYS A 272 -9.77 36.29 -18.08
N ALA A 273 -10.12 36.33 -19.36
CA ALA A 273 -9.86 37.34 -20.40
C ALA A 273 -8.48 38.01 -20.44
#